data_AF-A0A3B9DT09-F1
#
_entry.id   AF-A0A3B9DT09-F1
#
_cell.length_a   1.000
_cell.length_b   1.000
_cell.length_c   1.000
_cell.angle_alpha   90.00
_cell.angle_beta   90.00
_cell.angle_gamma   90.00
#
_symmetry.space_group_name_H-M   'P 1'
#
loop_
_entity.id
_entity.type
_entity.pdbx_description
1 polymer ?
#
loop_
_entity_poly.entity_id
_entity_poly.type
_entity_poly.pdbx_seq_one_letter_code
_entity_poly.pdbx_strand_id
1 'polypeptide(L)'
;PPYAVDEVVMSANFGAGGQTGFNPSLVGNLAPEVTVEGEPSMRAVVDEPISLSAVATDDGKPGRRSMSPAVGQTQFVPNSATGLRLSWFQYRGPGKVMFDPPQTKVWEDRRDGGNSPWSAGWSTPPIPTENRWAVQATFSDPGTYVLRALGHDGGLIDYEDVTVVVTR
;
A
#
# COMPACT_ATOMS: atom_id res chain seq x y z
N PRO A 1 -17.01 -0.18 -28.87
CA PRO A 1 -15.61 -0.38 -28.41
C PRO A 1 -15.57 -1.37 -27.24
N PRO A 2 -14.83 -2.49 -27.35
CA PRO A 2 -14.54 -3.32 -26.18
C PRO A 2 -13.63 -2.53 -25.26
N TYR A 3 -14.08 -2.29 -24.02
CA TYR A 3 -13.22 -1.78 -22.97
C TYR A 3 -12.19 -2.86 -22.66
N ALA A 4 -10.90 -2.57 -22.85
CA ALA A 4 -9.82 -3.39 -22.33
C ALA A 4 -9.25 -2.67 -21.11
N VAL A 5 -9.32 -3.33 -19.96
CA VAL A 5 -8.53 -2.92 -18.80
C VAL A 5 -7.14 -3.50 -19.05
N ASP A 6 -6.20 -2.62 -19.40
CA ASP A 6 -4.81 -2.96 -19.68
C ASP A 6 -3.94 -2.52 -18.49
N GLU A 7 -2.94 -3.32 -18.14
CA GLU A 7 -2.07 -3.08 -16.98
C GLU A 7 -1.30 -1.76 -17.08
N VAL A 8 -0.94 -1.32 -18.30
CA VAL A 8 -0.31 -0.02 -18.53
C VAL A 8 -1.30 1.11 -18.26
N VAL A 9 -2.56 0.94 -18.66
CA VAL A 9 -3.64 1.90 -18.37
C VAL A 9 -3.92 1.98 -16.86
N MET A 10 -3.97 0.83 -16.18
CA MET A 10 -4.10 0.79 -14.72
C MET A 10 -2.92 1.51 -14.05
N SER A 11 -1.69 1.21 -14.49
CA SER A 11 -0.48 1.83 -13.97
C SER A 11 -0.44 3.34 -14.16
N ALA A 12 -0.83 3.82 -15.35
CA ALA A 12 -0.95 5.24 -15.62
C ALA A 12 -1.98 5.92 -14.70
N ASN A 13 -3.12 5.27 -14.44
CA ASN A 13 -4.16 5.80 -13.57
C ASN A 13 -3.76 5.85 -12.08
N PHE A 14 -2.90 4.94 -11.62
CA PHE A 14 -2.28 5.05 -10.28
C PHE A 14 -1.21 6.15 -10.20
N GLY A 15 -0.74 6.66 -11.35
CA GLY A 15 0.26 7.72 -11.45
C GLY A 15 1.69 7.20 -11.63
N ALA A 16 1.86 5.93 -11.99
CA ALA A 16 3.16 5.33 -12.26
C ALA A 16 3.87 6.00 -13.46
N GLY A 17 3.07 6.46 -14.44
CA GLY A 17 3.53 7.14 -15.65
C GLY A 17 4.14 8.52 -15.43
N GLY A 18 4.09 9.06 -14.20
CA GLY A 18 4.67 10.35 -13.88
C GLY A 18 3.87 11.54 -14.43
N GLN A 19 4.48 12.72 -14.45
CA GLN A 19 3.82 13.98 -14.84
C GLN A 19 3.31 14.02 -16.29
N THR A 20 3.76 13.10 -17.15
CA THR A 20 3.32 12.98 -18.54
C THR A 20 2.28 11.88 -18.74
N GLY A 21 1.95 11.10 -17.70
CA GLY A 21 0.96 10.03 -17.74
C GLY A 21 1.41 8.75 -18.45
N PHE A 22 2.63 8.72 -18.99
CA PHE A 22 3.21 7.54 -19.63
C PHE A 22 4.71 7.46 -19.33
N ASN A 23 5.16 6.24 -19.02
CA ASN A 23 6.56 5.90 -18.89
C ASN A 23 6.81 4.54 -19.56
N PRO A 24 7.79 4.40 -20.47
CA PRO A 24 8.12 3.11 -21.09
C PRO A 24 8.44 1.99 -20.09
N SER A 25 8.89 2.32 -18.87
CA SER A 25 9.18 1.33 -17.82
C SER A 25 7.95 0.56 -17.34
N LEU A 26 6.74 0.99 -17.70
CA LEU A 26 5.48 0.32 -17.35
C LEU A 26 5.19 -0.90 -18.24
N VAL A 27 5.86 -1.02 -19.38
CA VAL A 27 5.60 -2.13 -20.32
C VAL A 27 6.14 -3.43 -19.73
N GLY A 28 5.25 -4.42 -19.62
CA GLY A 28 5.54 -5.72 -19.01
C GLY A 28 5.87 -5.61 -17.53
N ASN A 29 5.18 -4.70 -16.83
CA ASN A 29 5.07 -4.68 -15.38
C ASN A 29 4.21 -5.85 -14.92
N LEU A 30 4.59 -6.56 -13.86
CA LEU A 30 3.73 -7.53 -13.20
C LEU A 30 3.26 -6.97 -11.86
N ALA A 31 2.11 -7.44 -11.37
CA ALA A 31 1.69 -7.07 -10.03
C ALA A 31 2.68 -7.63 -9.01
N PRO A 32 2.87 -6.95 -7.87
CA PRO A 32 3.54 -7.55 -6.72
C PRO A 32 2.90 -8.87 -6.32
N GLU A 33 3.65 -9.75 -5.67
CA GLU A 33 3.12 -10.94 -5.02
C GLU A 33 3.12 -10.74 -3.52
N VAL A 34 1.97 -10.88 -2.87
CA VAL A 34 1.81 -10.69 -1.42
C VAL A 34 1.37 -12.00 -0.76
N THR A 35 2.07 -12.39 0.29
CA THR A 35 1.67 -13.52 1.15
C THR A 35 1.71 -13.10 2.60
N VAL A 36 0.57 -13.15 3.28
CA VAL A 36 0.50 -12.96 4.73
C VAL A 36 1.09 -14.17 5.44
N GLU A 37 1.91 -13.90 6.45
CA GLU A 37 2.44 -14.95 7.31
C GLU A 37 1.47 -15.23 8.48
N GLY A 38 1.31 -16.50 8.81
CA GLY A 38 0.49 -16.96 9.94
C GLY A 38 -0.91 -17.39 9.53
N GLU A 39 -1.80 -17.45 10.51
CA GLU A 39 -3.17 -17.93 10.31
C GLU A 39 -4.06 -16.85 9.67
N PRO A 40 -4.97 -17.21 8.75
CA PRO A 40 -5.89 -16.26 8.11
C PRO A 40 -6.91 -15.67 9.09
N SER A 41 -7.04 -16.27 10.28
CA SER A 41 -7.89 -15.78 11.36
C SER A 41 -7.14 -15.76 12.69
N MET A 42 -7.25 -14.66 13.43
CA MET A 42 -6.54 -14.46 14.69
C MET A 42 -7.45 -13.90 15.79
N ARG A 43 -6.96 -13.95 17.03
CA ARG A 43 -7.61 -13.34 18.21
C ARG A 43 -6.75 -12.20 18.74
N ALA A 44 -7.42 -11.17 19.24
CA ALA A 44 -6.79 -10.04 19.89
C ALA A 44 -7.64 -9.56 21.07
N VAL A 45 -7.04 -8.76 21.94
CA VAL A 45 -7.72 -8.07 23.04
C VAL A 45 -7.62 -6.56 22.77
N VAL A 46 -8.67 -5.81 23.15
CA VAL A 46 -8.66 -4.35 23.06
C VAL A 46 -7.43 -3.79 23.76
N ASP A 47 -6.79 -2.79 23.15
CA ASP A 47 -5.57 -2.13 23.62
C ASP A 47 -4.31 -3.02 23.74
N GLU A 48 -4.40 -4.32 23.46
CA GLU A 48 -3.24 -5.21 23.37
C GLU A 48 -2.72 -5.31 21.93
N PRO A 49 -1.45 -4.98 21.66
CA PRO A 49 -0.90 -5.03 20.32
C PRO A 49 -0.66 -6.48 19.87
N ILE A 50 -1.13 -6.83 18.66
CA ILE A 50 -0.79 -8.08 18.00
C ILE A 50 0.24 -7.84 16.89
N SER A 51 1.07 -8.84 16.61
CA SER A 51 2.01 -8.80 15.48
C SER A 51 1.35 -9.29 14.20
N LEU A 52 1.60 -8.57 13.11
CA LEU A 52 1.23 -8.93 11.75
C LEU A 52 2.48 -8.92 10.88
N SER A 53 2.55 -9.81 9.90
CA SER A 53 3.61 -9.79 8.90
C SER A 53 3.15 -10.37 7.57
N ALA A 54 3.73 -9.85 6.50
CA ALA A 54 3.55 -10.36 5.16
C ALA A 54 4.89 -10.32 4.41
N VAL A 55 5.10 -11.26 3.51
CA VAL A 55 6.16 -11.22 2.51
C VAL A 55 5.58 -10.57 1.26
N ALA A 56 6.30 -9.61 0.67
CA ALA A 56 5.90 -9.05 -0.61
C ALA A 56 7.09 -8.94 -1.55
N THR A 57 6.95 -9.45 -2.78
CA THR A 57 7.97 -9.39 -3.82
C THR A 57 7.43 -8.75 -5.09
N ASP A 58 8.33 -8.38 -5.99
CA ASP A 58 8.01 -7.59 -7.19
C ASP A 58 9.04 -7.86 -8.28
N ASP A 59 8.69 -7.60 -9.54
CA ASP A 59 9.58 -7.75 -10.68
C ASP A 59 10.59 -6.58 -10.82
N GLY A 60 10.49 -5.58 -9.94
CA GLY A 60 11.33 -4.39 -9.90
C GLY A 60 10.83 -3.28 -10.83
N LYS A 61 9.63 -3.42 -11.40
CA LYS A 61 8.99 -2.43 -12.24
C LYS A 61 7.72 -1.90 -11.56
N PRO A 62 7.30 -0.67 -11.92
CA PRO A 62 8.22 0.40 -12.26
C PRO A 62 9.25 0.59 -11.15
N GLY A 63 10.51 0.80 -11.54
CA GLY A 63 11.60 1.02 -10.59
C GLY A 63 11.33 2.21 -9.66
N ARG A 64 12.05 2.25 -8.54
CA ARG A 64 11.85 3.26 -7.48
C ARG A 64 11.95 4.70 -8.02
N ARG A 65 10.91 5.50 -7.77
CA ARG A 65 10.86 6.93 -8.09
C ARG A 65 10.19 7.69 -6.95
N SER A 66 10.85 8.73 -6.45
CA SER A 66 10.27 9.62 -5.43
C SER A 66 9.42 10.71 -6.05
N MET A 67 8.53 11.29 -5.25
CA MET A 67 7.82 12.51 -5.59
C MET A 67 8.75 13.72 -5.46
N SER A 68 8.57 14.70 -6.34
CA SER A 68 9.27 15.99 -6.22
C SER A 68 8.98 16.62 -4.85
N PRO A 69 9.97 17.22 -4.16
CA PRO A 69 9.76 17.89 -2.88
C PRO A 69 9.05 19.24 -3.02
N ALA A 70 8.79 19.71 -4.24
CA ALA A 70 8.09 20.97 -4.48
C ALA A 70 6.62 20.87 -4.05
N VAL A 71 6.26 21.64 -3.03
CA VAL A 71 4.92 21.79 -2.48
C VAL A 71 4.01 22.56 -3.45
N GLY A 72 2.72 22.24 -3.46
CA GLY A 72 1.71 22.97 -4.24
C GLY A 72 1.80 22.79 -5.75
N GLN A 73 2.51 21.76 -6.23
CA GLN A 73 2.56 21.45 -7.66
C GLN A 73 1.18 21.05 -8.19
N THR A 74 0.75 21.70 -9.28
CA THR A 74 -0.41 21.27 -10.05
C THR A 74 -0.06 20.02 -10.84
N GLN A 75 -0.86 18.97 -10.68
CA GLN A 75 -0.74 17.74 -11.48
C GLN A 75 -1.89 17.69 -12.49
N PHE A 76 -1.56 17.70 -13.78
CA PHE A 76 -2.55 17.58 -14.86
C PHE A 76 -2.98 16.13 -15.12
N VAL A 77 -2.17 15.17 -14.67
CA VAL A 77 -2.39 13.73 -14.74
C VAL A 77 -2.05 13.10 -13.39
N PRO A 78 -2.55 11.88 -13.08
CA PRO A 78 -2.14 11.16 -11.89
C PRO A 78 -0.61 11.02 -11.82
N ASN A 79 -0.04 11.23 -10.63
CA ASN A 79 1.39 11.05 -10.40
C ASN A 79 1.65 10.59 -8.97
N SER A 80 2.35 9.48 -8.84
CA SER A 80 2.70 8.83 -7.58
C SER A 80 4.15 8.40 -7.60
N ALA A 81 4.72 8.18 -6.42
CA ALA A 81 5.96 7.44 -6.29
C ALA A 81 5.80 5.97 -6.70
N THR A 82 6.88 5.40 -7.24
CA THR A 82 6.94 4.01 -7.73
C THR A 82 7.98 3.17 -6.99
N GLY A 83 7.95 1.88 -7.23
CA GLY A 83 8.69 0.83 -6.52
C GLY A 83 7.84 0.15 -5.45
N LEU A 84 8.18 -1.12 -5.19
CA LEU A 84 7.52 -1.96 -4.21
C LEU A 84 7.44 -1.32 -2.81
N ARG A 85 6.22 -1.28 -2.30
CA ARG A 85 5.84 -0.92 -0.93
C ARG A 85 4.69 -1.81 -0.47
N LEU A 86 4.57 -2.01 0.84
CA LEU A 86 3.41 -2.65 1.45
C LEU A 86 2.81 -1.72 2.50
N SER A 87 1.49 -1.76 2.64
CA SER A 87 0.80 -1.10 3.75
C SER A 87 -0.31 -1.97 4.32
N TRP A 88 -0.31 -2.08 5.64
CA TRP A 88 -1.40 -2.66 6.40
C TRP A 88 -2.47 -1.60 6.65
N PHE A 89 -3.74 -1.95 6.47
CA PHE A 89 -4.83 -1.05 6.82
C PHE A 89 -6.09 -1.81 7.22
N GLN A 90 -6.96 -1.11 7.96
CA GLN A 90 -8.29 -1.61 8.27
C GLN A 90 -9.16 -1.57 7.02
N TYR A 91 -9.49 -2.73 6.47
CA TYR A 91 -10.43 -2.86 5.36
C TYR A 91 -11.88 -2.84 5.86
N ARG A 92 -12.15 -3.55 6.97
CA ARG A 92 -13.46 -3.56 7.65
C ARG A 92 -13.28 -3.67 9.16
N GLY A 93 -14.24 -3.18 9.93
CA GLY A 93 -14.30 -3.36 11.38
C GLY A 93 -15.04 -2.22 12.10
N PRO A 94 -15.50 -2.44 13.34
CA PRO A 94 -16.35 -1.48 14.05
C PRO A 94 -15.60 -0.30 14.70
N GLY A 95 -14.37 -0.51 15.17
CA GLY A 95 -13.57 0.50 15.86
C GLY A 95 -12.34 0.94 15.06
N LYS A 96 -11.50 1.77 15.67
CA LYS A 96 -10.22 2.21 15.09
C LYS A 96 -9.13 1.15 15.30
N VAL A 97 -8.32 0.93 14.27
CA VAL A 97 -7.07 0.16 14.33
C VAL A 97 -5.88 1.11 14.20
N MET A 98 -4.92 0.99 15.11
CA MET A 98 -3.65 1.71 15.06
C MET A 98 -2.53 0.75 14.66
N PHE A 99 -1.57 1.24 13.87
CA PHE A 99 -0.45 0.45 13.36
C PHE A 99 0.87 1.11 13.77
N ASP A 100 1.83 0.29 14.22
CA ASP A 100 3.20 0.71 14.53
C ASP A 100 4.23 -0.22 13.84
N PRO A 101 5.04 0.28 12.89
CA PRO A 101 5.12 1.67 12.45
C PRO A 101 3.84 2.16 11.73
N PRO A 102 3.61 3.49 11.70
CA PRO A 102 2.50 4.07 10.94
C PRO A 102 2.57 3.70 9.45
N GLN A 103 1.43 3.34 8.89
CA GLN A 103 1.34 2.84 7.52
C GLN A 103 1.16 3.97 6.51
N THR A 104 1.61 3.72 5.29
CA THR A 104 1.45 4.66 4.17
C THR A 104 0.01 4.59 3.64
N LYS A 105 -0.50 5.70 3.10
CA LYS A 105 -1.84 5.71 2.51
C LYS A 105 -1.92 4.80 1.27
N VAL A 106 -3.04 4.08 1.16
CA VAL A 106 -3.36 3.17 0.06
C VAL A 106 -4.33 3.78 -0.97
N TRP A 107 -4.69 5.05 -0.80
CA TRP A 107 -5.58 5.79 -1.69
C TRP A 107 -4.95 7.14 -2.06
N GLU A 108 -5.39 7.71 -3.19
CA GLU A 108 -4.81 8.92 -3.75
C GLU A 108 -5.04 10.16 -2.86
N ASP A 109 -4.07 10.47 -2.01
CA ASP A 109 -4.06 11.68 -1.19
C ASP A 109 -2.85 12.56 -1.56
N ARG A 110 -3.10 13.69 -2.22
CA ARG A 110 -2.05 14.62 -2.64
C ARG A 110 -1.65 15.63 -1.56
N ARG A 111 -2.27 15.58 -0.37
CA ARG A 111 -1.95 16.54 0.71
C ARG A 111 -0.55 16.29 1.25
N ASP A 112 0.25 17.35 1.26
CA ASP A 112 1.65 17.30 1.67
C ASP A 112 1.82 16.92 3.15
N GLY A 113 2.87 16.13 3.45
CA GLY A 113 3.19 15.68 4.81
C GLY A 113 2.32 14.54 5.35
N GLY A 114 1.34 14.03 4.58
CA GLY A 114 0.36 13.05 5.04
C GLY A 114 0.75 11.57 4.89
N ASN A 115 2.05 11.24 4.81
CA ASN A 115 2.59 9.90 4.51
C ASN A 115 1.88 9.22 3.32
N SER A 116 1.87 9.90 2.18
CA SER A 116 1.16 9.46 0.98
C SER A 116 2.10 9.34 -0.22
N PRO A 117 2.04 8.25 -1.00
CA PRO A 117 2.81 8.09 -2.23
C PRO A 117 2.56 9.17 -3.28
N TRP A 118 1.44 9.89 -3.17
CA TRP A 118 1.05 10.98 -4.06
C TRP A 118 1.42 12.38 -3.53
N SER A 119 2.00 12.47 -2.33
CA SER A 119 2.35 13.75 -1.69
C SER A 119 3.76 14.22 -2.03
N ALA A 120 4.00 15.54 -1.98
CA ALA A 120 5.31 16.10 -2.30
C ALA A 120 6.40 15.53 -1.39
N GLY A 121 7.55 15.21 -1.97
CA GLY A 121 8.73 14.70 -1.28
C GLY A 121 8.63 13.27 -0.76
N TRP A 122 7.49 12.59 -0.93
CA TRP A 122 7.38 11.20 -0.50
C TRP A 122 8.27 10.29 -1.35
N SER A 123 8.87 9.29 -0.70
CA SER A 123 9.71 8.29 -1.36
C SER A 123 9.40 6.90 -0.86
N THR A 124 9.42 5.93 -1.77
CA THR A 124 9.22 4.52 -1.45
C THR A 124 10.24 4.05 -0.42
N PRO A 125 9.82 3.52 0.74
CA PRO A 125 10.73 3.07 1.78
C PRO A 125 11.59 1.90 1.29
N PRO A 126 12.82 1.70 1.80
CA PRO A 126 13.64 0.55 1.45
C PRO A 126 12.89 -0.77 1.66
N ILE A 127 13.17 -1.78 0.84
CA ILE A 127 12.63 -3.13 1.04
C ILE A 127 13.22 -3.67 2.35
N PRO A 128 12.40 -4.17 3.28
CA PRO A 128 12.90 -4.77 4.52
C PRO A 128 13.69 -6.05 4.23
N THR A 129 14.54 -6.46 5.19
CA THR A 129 15.27 -7.73 5.12
C THR A 129 14.29 -8.88 4.86
N GLU A 130 14.67 -9.81 3.98
CA GLU A 130 13.84 -10.97 3.59
C GLU A 130 12.48 -10.61 2.97
N ASN A 131 12.30 -9.37 2.50
CA ASN A 131 11.01 -8.87 1.99
C ASN A 131 9.87 -8.96 3.02
N ARG A 132 10.20 -9.02 4.31
CA ARG A 132 9.24 -9.24 5.39
C ARG A 132 8.73 -7.92 6.00
N TRP A 133 7.48 -7.59 5.74
CA TRP A 133 6.82 -6.35 6.16
C TRP A 133 5.99 -6.56 7.43
N ALA A 134 6.61 -6.30 8.59
CA ALA A 134 6.01 -6.51 9.91
C ALA A 134 5.46 -5.21 10.53
N VAL A 135 4.38 -5.34 11.29
CA VAL A 135 3.73 -4.23 12.00
C VAL A 135 3.04 -4.74 13.28
N GLN A 136 2.90 -3.88 14.29
CA GLN A 136 2.01 -4.10 15.43
C GLN A 136 0.66 -3.44 15.16
N ALA A 137 -0.44 -4.15 15.41
CA ALA A 137 -1.80 -3.63 15.31
C ALA A 137 -2.50 -3.60 16.67
N THR A 138 -3.11 -2.47 17.03
CA THR A 138 -3.88 -2.29 18.27
C THR A 138 -5.30 -1.84 17.96
N PHE A 139 -6.27 -2.43 18.65
CA PHE A 139 -7.70 -2.24 18.40
C PHE A 139 -8.35 -1.51 19.57
N SER A 140 -9.22 -0.55 19.26
CA SER A 140 -9.90 0.28 20.27
C SER A 140 -11.23 -0.27 20.76
N ASP A 141 -11.87 -1.17 20.00
CA ASP A 141 -13.19 -1.72 20.31
C ASP A 141 -13.21 -3.23 20.06
N PRO A 142 -14.05 -4.01 20.78
CA PRO A 142 -14.25 -5.41 20.47
C PRO A 142 -15.07 -5.58 19.18
N GLY A 143 -14.85 -6.68 18.46
CA GLY A 143 -15.57 -6.99 17.23
C GLY A 143 -14.77 -7.83 16.23
N THR A 144 -15.30 -7.97 15.03
CA THR A 144 -14.60 -8.65 13.92
C THR A 144 -14.07 -7.62 12.94
N TYR A 145 -12.77 -7.70 12.66
CA TYR A 145 -12.03 -6.83 11.77
C TYR A 145 -11.50 -7.62 10.58
N VAL A 146 -11.40 -6.95 9.44
CA VAL A 146 -10.62 -7.42 8.29
C VAL A 146 -9.49 -6.43 8.10
N LEU A 147 -8.25 -6.88 8.28
CA LEU A 147 -7.05 -6.12 7.98
C LEU A 147 -6.51 -6.60 6.64
N ARG A 148 -6.05 -5.67 5.81
CA ARG A 148 -5.50 -5.97 4.49
C ARG A 148 -4.02 -5.61 4.44
N ALA A 149 -3.20 -6.55 4.00
CA ALA A 149 -1.85 -6.29 3.55
C ALA A 149 -1.89 -6.00 2.04
N LEU A 150 -1.65 -4.76 1.64
CA LEU A 150 -1.66 -4.37 0.23
C LEU A 150 -0.24 -4.06 -0.24
N GLY A 151 0.24 -4.87 -1.19
CA GLY A 151 1.46 -4.62 -1.95
C GLY A 151 1.16 -3.72 -3.14
N HIS A 152 2.03 -2.76 -3.41
CA HIS A 152 1.89 -1.83 -4.52
C HIS A 152 3.28 -1.43 -5.02
N ASP A 153 3.52 -1.51 -6.32
CA ASP A 153 4.76 -1.07 -6.98
C ASP A 153 4.66 0.37 -7.55
N GLY A 154 3.51 1.04 -7.35
CA GLY A 154 3.14 2.32 -7.96
C GLY A 154 2.30 2.23 -9.23
N GLY A 155 2.23 1.07 -9.89
CA GLY A 155 1.43 0.81 -11.10
C GLY A 155 0.39 -0.32 -10.97
N LEU A 156 0.69 -1.38 -10.24
CA LEU A 156 -0.20 -2.50 -9.96
C LEU A 156 -0.23 -2.80 -8.46
N ILE A 157 -1.20 -3.60 -8.05
CA ILE A 157 -1.45 -3.97 -6.66
C ILE A 157 -1.74 -5.46 -6.55
N ASP A 158 -1.40 -6.01 -5.39
CA ASP A 158 -1.87 -7.30 -4.92
C ASP A 158 -2.13 -7.21 -3.40
N TYR A 159 -2.94 -8.11 -2.85
CA TYR A 159 -3.28 -8.08 -1.44
C TYR A 159 -3.78 -9.40 -0.88
N GLU A 160 -3.59 -9.55 0.43
CA GLU A 160 -4.23 -10.59 1.22
C GLU A 160 -4.89 -10.00 2.48
N ASP A 161 -5.93 -10.68 2.95
CA ASP A 161 -6.76 -10.25 4.09
C ASP A 161 -6.56 -11.19 5.28
N VAL A 162 -6.54 -10.61 6.49
CA VAL A 162 -6.58 -11.31 7.77
C VAL A 162 -7.84 -10.94 8.52
N THR A 163 -8.54 -11.95 9.03
CA THR A 163 -9.68 -11.73 9.95
C THR A 163 -9.18 -11.71 11.39
N VAL A 164 -9.49 -10.65 12.14
CA VAL A 164 -9.15 -10.55 13.56
C VAL A 164 -10.41 -10.45 14.39
N VAL A 165 -10.58 -11.38 15.34
CA VAL A 165 -11.64 -11.35 16.33
C VAL A 165 -11.10 -10.73 17.60
N VAL A 166 -11.56 -9.51 17.91
CA VAL A 166 -11.13 -8.72 19.06
C VAL A 166 -12.14 -8.88 20.19
N THR A 167 -11.66 -9.24 21.38
CA THR A 167 -12.47 -9.28 22.61
C THR A 167 -12.04 -8.16 23.56
N ARG A 168 -12.87 -7.93 24.58
CA ARG A 168 -12.44 -7.14 25.74
C ARG A 168 -11.38 -7.89 26.54
#